data_AF-A0A6N2EKN4-F1
#
_entry.id   AF-A0A6N2EKN4-F1
#
_cell.length_a   1.000
_cell.length_b   1.000
_cell.length_c   1.000
_cell.angle_alpha   90.00
_cell.angle_beta   90.00
_cell.angle_gamma   90.00
#
_symmetry.space_group_name_H-M   'P 1'
#
loop_
_entity.id
_entity.type
_entity.pdbx_description
1 polymer ?
#
loop_
_entity_poly.entity_id
_entity_poly.type
_entity_poly.pdbx_seq_one_letter_code
_entity_poly.pdbx_strand_id
1 'polypeptide(L)'
;MQPNIARDASTPGSFSPLQARGYSAVALLSACGLVATAYWLGASWLADPVLGIPTGVWATVVLFGVIRWGDSLVLDGAVRRALGLAQSGRNTGAGLLGRWFSRCRESFGNGCQAWAGARRKACRSLADRLDPDRAVEDEIVWRPGPEDEAPAFKPEPQRAARREGVRVRIGVACSGVVASGVIRGGRSCPGVGWLRLEPGAGTPQNARRMGFDAIVHDASERGIVVNTHSAEAVASRPADWARPDGAATYASVFPTRYDPQQVTLGHPRFEDPYEHELASALASAAAGAVKAGDTNADASSLFLNLRDVLVRGVLRQDSPAMLVPAARAVSGWFVCCERNASVEERLEGVEAAARVLGDDPVVLMRLAAARFAASRDEDGHEALHEAFRLLMQREDRVRADQYRFIQSEIEHADEHDPMVVGRLAAGMALIAASSEPGALHHLRGDIADDLKHAEWLVGRDQDKAVILEALRRVSMAASVAKATPAAA
;
A
#
# COMPACT_ATOMS: atom_id res chain seq x y z
N MET A 1 -26.85 -23.20 50.70
CA MET A 1 -27.23 -23.78 49.40
C MET A 1 -26.81 -22.81 48.31
N GLN A 2 -25.65 -23.06 47.69
CA GLN A 2 -25.12 -22.30 46.55
C GLN A 2 -25.12 -23.25 45.34
N PRO A 3 -25.56 -22.84 44.15
CA PRO A 3 -25.50 -23.69 42.98
C PRO A 3 -24.09 -23.66 42.35
N ASN A 4 -23.56 -24.85 42.13
CA ASN A 4 -22.33 -25.11 41.38
C ASN A 4 -22.58 -24.76 39.89
N ILE A 5 -21.91 -23.73 39.38
CA ILE A 5 -21.86 -23.43 37.95
C ILE A 5 -20.67 -24.21 37.38
N ALA A 6 -20.99 -25.27 36.62
CA ALA A 6 -20.03 -26.05 35.87
C ALA A 6 -19.40 -25.19 34.78
N ARG A 7 -18.06 -25.23 34.68
CA ARG A 7 -17.28 -24.67 33.57
C ARG A 7 -17.46 -25.58 32.36
N ASP A 8 -18.14 -25.09 31.33
CA ASP A 8 -18.12 -25.69 30.01
C ASP A 8 -16.74 -25.51 29.38
N ALA A 9 -16.12 -26.64 29.03
CA ALA A 9 -14.90 -26.69 28.26
C ALA A 9 -15.22 -26.35 26.80
N SER A 10 -14.79 -25.18 26.35
CA SER A 10 -14.78 -24.79 24.95
C SER A 10 -13.91 -25.74 24.15
N THR A 11 -14.53 -26.55 23.30
CA THR A 11 -13.86 -27.37 22.29
C THR A 11 -13.16 -26.46 21.26
N PRO A 12 -11.91 -26.74 20.86
CA PRO A 12 -11.23 -25.98 19.81
C PRO A 12 -11.98 -26.15 18.49
N GLY A 13 -12.25 -25.02 17.83
CA GLY A 13 -13.05 -24.91 16.62
C GLY A 13 -12.64 -25.92 15.54
N SER A 14 -13.63 -26.68 15.06
CA SER A 14 -13.47 -27.57 13.92
C SER A 14 -13.24 -26.73 12.66
N PHE A 15 -12.02 -26.81 12.09
CA PHE A 15 -11.73 -26.26 10.77
C PHE A 15 -12.64 -26.89 9.72
N SER A 16 -13.36 -26.05 8.96
CA SER A 16 -14.20 -26.50 7.85
C SER A 16 -13.34 -27.18 6.77
N PRO A 17 -13.59 -28.44 6.40
CA PRO A 17 -12.77 -29.22 5.46
C PRO A 17 -12.70 -28.66 4.03
N LEU A 18 -13.49 -27.62 3.72
CA LEU A 18 -13.49 -26.93 2.43
C LEU A 18 -12.37 -25.88 2.32
N GLN A 19 -11.99 -25.17 3.39
CA GLN A 19 -10.88 -24.21 3.35
C GLN A 19 -9.52 -24.90 3.19
N ALA A 20 -9.33 -26.10 3.74
CA ALA A 20 -8.10 -26.86 3.61
C ALA A 20 -7.78 -27.32 2.16
N ARG A 21 -8.79 -27.35 1.28
CA ARG A 21 -8.62 -27.78 -0.13
C ARG A 21 -8.06 -26.68 -1.02
N GLY A 22 -8.40 -25.41 -0.78
CA GLY A 22 -7.94 -24.28 -1.60
C GLY A 22 -6.44 -24.04 -1.54
N TYR A 23 -5.87 -24.00 -0.33
CA TYR A 23 -4.44 -23.78 -0.11
C TYR A 23 -3.54 -24.87 -0.69
N SER A 24 -4.06 -26.10 -0.79
CA SER A 24 -3.31 -27.25 -1.31
C SER A 24 -3.08 -27.15 -2.83
N ALA A 25 -4.04 -26.59 -3.57
CA ALA A 25 -3.90 -26.42 -5.02
C ALA A 25 -2.90 -25.29 -5.36
N VAL A 26 -2.99 -24.16 -4.66
CA VAL A 26 -2.10 -23.00 -4.89
C VAL A 26 -0.64 -23.33 -4.58
N ALA A 27 -0.37 -24.03 -3.49
CA ALA A 27 0.99 -24.44 -3.12
C ALA A 27 1.59 -25.42 -4.14
N LEU A 28 0.78 -26.36 -4.67
CA LEU A 28 1.25 -27.30 -5.69
C LEU A 28 1.53 -26.59 -7.02
N LEU A 29 0.64 -25.69 -7.45
CA LEU A 29 0.84 -24.89 -8.67
C LEU A 29 2.08 -24.00 -8.57
N SER A 30 2.32 -23.40 -7.40
CA SER A 30 3.52 -22.59 -7.15
C SER A 30 4.80 -23.44 -7.22
N ALA A 31 4.79 -24.64 -6.66
CA ALA A 31 5.92 -25.57 -6.73
C ALA A 31 6.20 -26.01 -8.18
N CYS A 32 5.16 -26.34 -8.96
CA CYS A 32 5.28 -26.65 -10.38
C CYS A 32 5.85 -25.47 -11.18
N GLY A 33 5.34 -24.26 -10.96
CA GLY A 33 5.80 -23.05 -11.64
C GLY A 33 7.28 -22.76 -11.38
N LEU A 34 7.73 -22.95 -10.13
CA LEU A 34 9.14 -22.75 -9.76
C LEU A 34 10.06 -23.77 -10.44
N VAL A 35 9.68 -25.06 -10.45
CA VAL A 35 10.45 -26.12 -11.14
C VAL A 35 10.48 -25.90 -12.65
N ALA A 36 9.35 -25.53 -13.27
CA ALA A 36 9.28 -25.22 -14.70
C ALA A 36 10.14 -24.02 -15.08
N THR A 37 10.09 -22.95 -14.26
CA THR A 37 10.92 -21.75 -14.46
C THR A 37 12.40 -22.07 -14.32
N ALA A 38 12.78 -22.89 -13.33
CA ALA A 38 14.17 -23.32 -13.15
C ALA A 38 14.67 -24.14 -14.36
N TYR A 39 13.85 -25.06 -14.88
CA TYR A 39 14.17 -25.80 -16.10
C TYR A 39 14.34 -24.87 -17.30
N TRP A 40 13.43 -23.92 -17.50
CA TRP A 40 13.50 -22.94 -18.58
C TRP A 40 14.75 -22.05 -18.50
N LEU A 41 15.20 -21.72 -17.28
CA LEU A 41 16.44 -20.98 -17.02
C LEU A 41 17.72 -21.83 -17.18
N GLY A 42 17.60 -23.07 -17.68
CA GLY A 42 18.73 -23.92 -18.05
C GLY A 42 19.10 -25.00 -17.02
N ALA A 43 18.25 -25.26 -16.02
CA ALA A 43 18.44 -26.41 -15.12
C ALA A 43 18.01 -27.73 -15.79
N SER A 44 18.67 -28.10 -16.89
CA SER A 44 18.32 -29.26 -17.71
C SER A 44 18.38 -30.59 -16.95
N TRP A 45 19.19 -30.68 -15.89
CA TRP A 45 19.27 -31.84 -14.99
C TRP A 45 17.94 -32.20 -14.31
N LEU A 46 16.96 -31.29 -14.28
CA LEU A 46 15.61 -31.58 -13.79
C LEU A 46 14.87 -32.59 -14.70
N ALA A 47 15.29 -32.74 -15.96
CA ALA A 47 14.76 -33.76 -16.86
C ALA A 47 15.39 -35.14 -16.65
N ASP A 48 16.54 -35.23 -15.98
CA ASP A 48 17.23 -36.51 -15.77
C ASP A 48 16.39 -37.40 -14.84
N PRO A 49 16.20 -38.69 -15.18
CA PRO A 49 15.35 -39.57 -14.40
C PRO A 49 16.06 -40.04 -13.11
N VAL A 50 15.35 -39.92 -11.99
CA VAL A 50 15.69 -40.55 -10.71
C VAL A 50 14.58 -41.53 -10.37
N LEU A 51 14.94 -42.82 -10.28
CA LEU A 51 13.99 -43.92 -10.10
C LEU A 51 12.92 -43.99 -11.22
N GLY A 52 13.31 -43.65 -12.45
CA GLY A 52 12.42 -43.70 -13.63
C GLY A 52 11.47 -42.51 -13.77
N ILE A 53 11.54 -41.51 -12.89
CA ILE A 53 10.73 -40.29 -12.93
C ILE A 53 11.66 -39.07 -13.05
N PRO A 54 11.34 -38.04 -13.87
CA PRO A 54 12.17 -36.83 -13.98
C PRO A 54 12.40 -36.16 -12.63
N THR A 55 13.64 -35.75 -12.37
CA THR A 55 14.05 -35.12 -11.10
C THR A 55 13.21 -33.89 -10.73
N GLY A 56 12.72 -33.15 -11.72
CA GLY A 56 11.82 -32.02 -11.50
C GLY A 56 10.51 -32.39 -10.82
N VAL A 57 9.95 -33.56 -11.11
CA VAL A 57 8.72 -34.04 -10.45
C VAL A 57 8.98 -34.31 -8.97
N TRP A 58 10.12 -34.92 -8.64
CA TRP A 58 10.55 -35.11 -7.25
C TRP A 58 10.77 -33.78 -6.52
N ALA A 59 11.38 -32.80 -7.20
CA ALA A 59 11.59 -31.46 -6.64
C ALA A 59 10.25 -30.76 -6.30
N THR A 60 9.22 -30.91 -7.16
CA THR A 60 7.87 -30.39 -6.88
C THR A 60 7.28 -31.00 -5.60
N VAL A 61 7.39 -32.32 -5.43
CA VAL A 61 6.85 -33.03 -4.24
C VAL A 61 7.57 -32.58 -2.97
N VAL A 62 8.91 -32.47 -3.00
CA VAL A 62 9.70 -32.00 -1.86
C VAL A 62 9.36 -30.55 -1.52
N LEU A 63 9.30 -29.67 -2.52
CA LEU A 63 8.98 -28.26 -2.32
C LEU A 63 7.57 -28.07 -1.77
N PHE A 64 6.59 -28.80 -2.29
CA PHE A 64 5.23 -28.82 -1.76
C PHE A 64 5.19 -29.32 -0.31
N GLY A 65 5.93 -30.38 0.03
CA GLY A 65 6.06 -30.88 1.40
C GLY A 65 6.67 -29.84 2.35
N VAL A 66 7.71 -29.11 1.90
CA VAL A 66 8.34 -28.04 2.68
C VAL A 66 7.39 -26.86 2.88
N ILE A 67 6.65 -26.44 1.85
CA ILE A 67 5.67 -25.35 1.95
C ILE A 67 4.53 -25.75 2.90
N ARG A 68 4.04 -26.99 2.80
CA ARG A 68 2.90 -27.48 3.58
C ARG A 68 3.25 -27.79 5.04
N TRP A 69 4.45 -28.29 5.31
CA TRP A 69 4.89 -28.67 6.66
C TRP A 69 5.86 -27.67 7.30
N GLY A 70 6.29 -26.64 6.57
CA GLY A 70 7.20 -25.60 7.05
C GLY A 70 6.62 -24.76 8.18
N ASP A 71 5.30 -24.54 8.17
CA ASP A 71 4.61 -23.78 9.23
C ASP A 71 4.45 -24.55 10.55
N SER A 72 4.67 -25.87 10.57
CA SER A 72 4.64 -26.66 11.81
C SER A 72 6.00 -27.28 12.12
N LEU A 73 6.94 -26.47 12.61
CA LEU A 73 7.98 -26.80 13.63
C LEU A 73 8.74 -28.15 13.57
N VAL A 74 8.77 -28.88 12.45
CA VAL A 74 9.38 -30.22 12.34
C VAL A 74 10.73 -30.22 11.65
N LEU A 75 11.05 -29.22 10.81
CA LEU A 75 12.35 -29.21 10.10
C LEU A 75 13.53 -29.10 11.08
N ASP A 76 13.40 -28.30 12.14
CA ASP A 76 14.48 -28.12 13.11
C ASP A 76 14.72 -29.38 13.97
N GLY A 77 13.65 -30.13 14.29
CA GLY A 77 13.73 -31.39 15.03
C GLY A 77 14.14 -32.60 14.18
N ALA A 78 13.80 -32.62 12.90
CA ALA A 78 14.18 -33.67 11.96
C ALA A 78 15.62 -33.50 11.47
N VAL A 79 16.07 -32.26 11.22
CA VAL A 79 17.46 -31.96 10.85
C VAL A 79 18.40 -32.24 12.02
N ARG A 80 18.05 -31.87 13.26
CA ARG A 80 18.85 -32.23 14.44
C ARG A 80 18.89 -33.75 14.69
N ARG A 81 17.80 -34.49 14.45
CA ARG A 81 17.79 -35.96 14.53
C ARG A 81 18.60 -36.63 13.42
N ALA A 82 18.53 -36.12 12.19
CA ALA A 82 19.32 -36.63 11.07
C ALA A 82 20.83 -36.35 11.25
N LEU A 83 21.19 -35.18 11.76
CA LEU A 83 22.58 -34.84 12.10
C LEU A 83 23.10 -35.62 13.31
N GLY A 84 22.25 -35.89 14.31
CA GLY A 84 22.60 -36.76 15.44
C GLY A 84 22.80 -38.24 15.06
N LEU A 85 22.01 -38.75 14.12
CA LEU A 85 22.17 -40.12 13.59
C LEU A 85 23.43 -40.29 12.73
N ALA A 86 23.93 -39.22 12.11
CA ALA A 86 25.19 -39.24 11.36
C ALA A 86 26.44 -39.35 12.26
N GLN A 87 26.35 -39.00 13.56
CA GLN A 87 27.43 -39.18 14.54
C GLN A 87 27.44 -40.58 15.19
N SER A 88 26.32 -41.30 15.17
CA SER A 88 26.23 -42.67 15.67
C SER A 88 26.65 -43.66 14.57
N GLY A 89 27.96 -43.92 14.47
CA GLY A 89 28.57 -44.82 13.49
C GLY A 89 28.09 -46.29 13.55
N ARG A 90 26.89 -46.58 13.04
CA ARG A 90 26.45 -47.93 12.67
C ARG A 90 26.22 -48.02 11.17
N ASN A 91 27.20 -48.65 10.51
CA ASN A 91 27.19 -49.02 9.10
C ASN A 91 26.10 -50.06 8.84
N THR A 92 25.05 -49.71 8.08
CA THR A 92 24.43 -50.66 7.12
C THR A 92 23.46 -50.04 6.10
N GLY A 93 23.07 -48.76 6.18
CA GLY A 93 22.17 -48.15 5.16
C GLY A 93 22.43 -46.69 4.75
N ALA A 94 23.25 -45.95 5.51
CA ALA A 94 23.42 -44.50 5.33
C ALA A 94 24.30 -44.09 4.13
N GLY A 95 25.01 -45.03 3.50
CA GLY A 95 25.97 -44.73 2.43
C GLY A 95 25.35 -44.27 1.11
N LEU A 96 24.08 -44.63 0.83
CA LEU A 96 23.38 -44.18 -0.39
C LEU A 96 22.78 -42.78 -0.20
N LEU A 97 22.12 -42.54 0.93
CA LEU A 97 21.59 -41.22 1.28
C LEU A 97 22.70 -40.18 1.48
N GLY A 98 23.81 -40.54 2.15
CA GLY A 98 24.96 -39.64 2.30
C GLY A 98 25.62 -39.26 0.96
N ARG A 99 25.75 -40.23 0.04
CA ARG A 99 26.25 -39.96 -1.32
C ARG A 99 25.27 -39.14 -2.16
N TRP A 100 23.97 -39.36 -1.99
CA TRP A 100 22.93 -38.55 -2.63
C TRP A 100 22.94 -37.11 -2.10
N PHE A 101 22.96 -36.89 -0.78
CA PHE A 101 23.05 -35.56 -0.18
C PHE A 101 24.34 -34.83 -0.56
N SER A 102 25.48 -35.54 -0.62
CA SER A 102 26.75 -34.94 -1.06
C SER A 102 26.68 -34.49 -2.52
N ARG A 103 26.13 -35.31 -3.43
CA ARG A 103 25.93 -34.93 -4.84
C ARG A 103 24.93 -33.79 -4.99
N CYS A 104 23.84 -33.81 -4.23
CA CYS A 104 22.87 -32.71 -4.22
C CYS A 104 23.54 -31.42 -3.76
N ARG A 105 24.38 -31.45 -2.71
CA ARG A 105 25.10 -30.27 -2.20
C ARG A 105 26.10 -29.72 -3.22
N GLU A 106 26.84 -30.59 -3.92
CA GLU A 106 27.77 -30.20 -4.98
C GLU A 106 27.04 -29.61 -6.19
N SER A 107 25.95 -30.24 -6.64
CA SER A 107 25.12 -29.73 -7.72
C SER A 107 24.42 -28.42 -7.36
N PHE A 108 23.98 -28.25 -6.10
CA PHE A 108 23.42 -26.99 -5.61
C PHE A 108 24.49 -25.88 -5.57
N GLY A 109 25.70 -26.19 -5.09
CA GLY A 109 26.81 -25.24 -5.08
C GLY A 109 27.17 -24.74 -6.48
N ASN A 110 27.26 -25.65 -7.43
CA ASN A 110 27.54 -25.33 -8.84
C ASN A 110 26.38 -24.56 -9.49
N GLY A 111 25.13 -24.92 -9.17
CA GLY A 111 23.93 -24.20 -9.61
C GLY A 111 23.85 -22.78 -9.07
N CYS A 112 24.14 -22.57 -7.78
CA CYS A 112 24.18 -21.24 -7.16
C CYS A 112 25.28 -20.35 -7.77
N GLN A 113 26.44 -20.91 -8.10
CA GLN A 113 27.51 -20.16 -8.77
C GLN A 113 27.16 -19.81 -10.23
N ALA A 114 26.54 -20.75 -10.97
CA ALA A 114 26.03 -20.50 -12.31
C ALA A 114 24.93 -19.43 -12.32
N TRP A 115 24.02 -19.47 -11.34
CA TRP A 115 22.96 -18.48 -11.15
C TRP A 115 23.52 -17.09 -10.81
N ALA A 116 24.52 -17.00 -9.93
CA ALA A 116 25.22 -15.75 -9.65
C ALA A 116 25.97 -15.20 -10.88
N GLY A 117 26.45 -16.07 -11.77
CA GLY A 117 27.02 -15.71 -13.07
C GLY A 117 25.97 -15.18 -14.05
N ALA A 118 24.84 -15.88 -14.20
CA ALA A 118 23.73 -15.50 -15.05
C ALA A 118 23.09 -14.18 -14.62
N ARG A 119 22.87 -14.00 -13.31
CA ARG A 119 22.40 -12.73 -12.72
C ARG A 119 23.34 -11.58 -13.04
N ARG A 120 24.66 -11.76 -12.92
CA ARG A 120 25.65 -10.72 -13.27
C ARG A 120 25.68 -10.39 -14.77
N LYS A 121 25.41 -11.35 -15.65
CA LYS A 121 25.28 -11.12 -17.10
C LYS A 121 23.97 -10.41 -17.45
N ALA A 122 22.87 -10.80 -16.82
CA ALA A 122 21.57 -10.16 -16.98
C ALA A 122 21.58 -8.71 -16.48
N CYS A 123 22.16 -8.45 -15.30
CA CYS A 123 22.31 -7.09 -14.78
C CYS A 123 23.21 -6.21 -15.67
N ARG A 124 24.27 -6.76 -16.27
CA ARG A 124 25.11 -6.02 -17.24
C ARG A 124 24.39 -5.73 -18.55
N SER A 125 23.72 -6.72 -19.13
CA SER A 125 22.90 -6.54 -20.33
C SER A 125 21.75 -5.53 -20.12
N LEU A 126 21.16 -5.51 -18.92
CA LEU A 126 20.17 -4.52 -18.52
C LEU A 126 20.80 -3.13 -18.33
N ALA A 127 21.98 -3.04 -17.71
CA ALA A 127 22.71 -1.78 -17.54
C ALA A 127 23.17 -1.17 -18.88
N ASP A 128 23.63 -1.99 -19.83
CA ASP A 128 24.02 -1.56 -21.17
C ASP A 128 22.81 -1.11 -22.01
N ARG A 129 21.62 -1.69 -21.76
CA ARG A 129 20.36 -1.22 -22.36
C ARG A 129 19.79 0.03 -21.69
N LEU A 130 20.23 0.33 -20.48
CA LEU A 130 19.85 1.49 -19.69
C LEU A 130 20.91 2.60 -19.74
N ASP A 131 21.81 2.57 -20.73
CA ASP A 131 22.85 3.59 -20.94
C ASP A 131 22.24 5.01 -20.85
N PRO A 132 22.49 5.73 -19.73
CA PRO A 132 21.82 6.99 -19.44
C PRO A 132 22.20 8.12 -20.39
N ASP A 133 23.36 8.01 -21.04
CA ASP A 133 23.96 9.09 -21.85
C ASP A 133 23.38 9.17 -23.26
N ARG A 134 22.74 8.10 -23.75
CA ARG A 134 22.15 8.07 -25.10
C ARG A 134 20.75 8.69 -25.22
N ALA A 135 20.13 9.06 -24.09
CA ALA A 135 18.77 9.62 -24.05
C ALA A 135 18.72 11.11 -23.63
N VAL A 136 19.86 11.81 -23.66
CA VAL A 136 19.98 13.21 -23.20
C VAL A 136 19.60 14.24 -24.28
N GLU A 137 19.33 13.83 -25.53
CA GLU A 137 19.29 14.79 -26.66
C GLU A 137 18.01 15.65 -26.81
N ASP A 138 16.95 15.47 -26.03
CA ASP A 138 15.72 16.30 -26.12
C ASP A 138 15.44 17.10 -24.83
N GLU A 139 16.45 17.78 -24.25
CA GLU A 139 16.20 18.76 -23.19
C GLU A 139 15.60 20.05 -23.80
N ILE A 140 14.28 20.08 -23.98
CA ILE A 140 13.56 21.29 -24.40
C ILE A 140 13.41 22.21 -23.19
N VAL A 141 14.33 23.17 -23.05
CA VAL A 141 14.23 24.26 -22.07
C VAL A 141 13.25 25.31 -22.61
N TRP A 142 12.11 25.49 -21.95
CA TRP A 142 11.13 26.51 -22.29
C TRP A 142 11.44 27.86 -21.61
N ARG A 143 11.34 28.97 -22.36
CA ARG A 143 11.50 30.34 -21.86
C ARG A 143 10.18 31.13 -21.98
N PRO A 144 9.63 31.73 -20.92
CA PRO A 144 8.54 32.71 -21.01
C PRO A 144 9.03 33.97 -21.73
N GLY A 145 8.21 34.50 -22.64
CA GLY A 145 8.38 35.87 -23.15
C GLY A 145 7.99 36.93 -22.12
N PRO A 146 8.36 38.21 -22.34
CA PRO A 146 8.01 39.33 -21.46
C PRO A 146 6.49 39.50 -21.30
N GLU A 147 6.06 39.94 -20.11
CA GLU A 147 4.66 39.87 -19.61
C GLU A 147 3.63 40.69 -20.43
N ASP A 148 4.07 41.66 -21.25
CA ASP A 148 3.18 42.55 -22.01
C ASP A 148 2.94 42.14 -23.46
N GLU A 149 3.71 41.17 -23.98
CA GLU A 149 3.42 40.55 -25.27
C GLU A 149 3.01 39.11 -24.98
N ALA A 150 1.71 38.83 -24.84
CA ALA A 150 1.22 37.46 -24.89
C ALA A 150 1.64 36.89 -26.26
N PRO A 151 2.72 36.09 -26.35
CA PRO A 151 3.13 35.60 -27.64
C PRO A 151 2.01 34.68 -28.09
N ALA A 152 1.59 34.79 -29.34
CA ALA A 152 0.75 33.78 -29.95
C ALA A 152 1.40 32.42 -29.67
N PHE A 153 0.82 31.68 -28.72
CA PHE A 153 1.34 30.44 -28.21
C PHE A 153 1.54 29.49 -29.40
N LYS A 154 2.78 29.31 -29.86
CA LYS A 154 3.07 28.36 -30.92
C LYS A 154 3.03 26.97 -30.28
N PRO A 155 2.07 26.09 -30.67
CA PRO A 155 1.82 24.82 -29.99
C PRO A 155 2.88 23.73 -30.27
N GLU A 156 4.09 24.08 -30.69
CA GLU A 156 5.15 23.09 -30.99
C GLU A 156 5.55 22.20 -29.79
N PRO A 157 5.71 22.69 -28.54
CA PRO A 157 5.95 21.81 -27.40
C PRO A 157 4.75 20.90 -27.07
N GLN A 158 3.53 21.22 -27.55
CA GLN A 158 2.39 20.31 -27.40
C GLN A 158 2.47 19.10 -28.33
N ARG A 159 3.19 19.18 -29.46
CA ARG A 159 3.33 18.05 -30.40
C ARG A 159 4.33 17.01 -29.88
N ALA A 160 5.44 17.43 -29.28
CA ALA A 160 6.40 16.51 -28.66
C ALA A 160 5.82 15.78 -27.43
N ALA A 161 4.91 16.43 -26.69
CA ALA A 161 4.25 15.84 -25.53
C ALA A 161 3.03 14.97 -25.87
N ARG A 162 2.50 15.04 -27.10
CA ARG A 162 1.49 14.11 -27.64
C ARG A 162 2.12 12.82 -28.22
N ARG A 163 3.32 12.46 -27.77
CA ARG A 163 3.83 11.10 -28.00
C ARG A 163 2.84 10.11 -27.37
N GLU A 164 2.40 9.14 -28.17
CA GLU A 164 1.51 8.07 -27.72
C GLU A 164 2.04 7.46 -26.41
N GLY A 165 1.24 7.48 -25.34
CA GLY A 165 1.59 6.90 -24.04
C GLY A 165 1.92 7.89 -22.91
N VAL A 166 2.09 9.20 -23.18
CA VAL A 166 2.21 10.19 -22.08
C VAL A 166 0.84 10.45 -21.47
N ARG A 167 0.63 9.87 -20.28
CA ARG A 167 -0.60 10.02 -19.50
C ARG A 167 -0.58 11.26 -18.63
N VAL A 168 0.55 11.71 -18.07
CA VAL A 168 0.60 12.85 -17.14
C VAL A 168 1.73 13.80 -17.54
N ARG A 169 1.53 15.12 -17.41
CA ARG A 169 2.54 16.15 -17.74
C ARG A 169 2.91 16.96 -16.51
N ILE A 170 4.21 17.00 -16.21
CA ILE A 170 4.75 17.70 -15.03
C ILE A 170 5.81 18.71 -15.47
N GLY A 171 5.62 19.96 -15.07
CA GLY A 171 6.61 21.01 -15.22
C GLY A 171 7.59 21.03 -14.03
N VAL A 172 8.86 21.32 -14.27
CA VAL A 172 9.90 21.41 -13.22
C VAL A 172 10.57 22.78 -13.28
N ALA A 173 10.11 23.70 -12.44
CA ALA A 173 10.56 25.07 -12.29
C ALA A 173 11.51 25.23 -11.08
N CYS A 174 12.49 24.33 -10.97
CA CYS A 174 13.48 24.31 -9.88
C CYS A 174 14.88 24.72 -10.38
N SER A 175 15.79 25.03 -9.44
CA SER A 175 17.21 25.22 -9.73
C SER A 175 17.88 23.93 -10.25
N GLY A 176 19.04 24.06 -10.89
CA GLY A 176 19.63 23.00 -11.73
C GLY A 176 19.73 21.61 -11.10
N VAL A 177 20.33 21.50 -9.91
CA VAL A 177 20.54 20.19 -9.24
C VAL A 177 19.20 19.53 -8.90
N VAL A 178 18.27 20.30 -8.33
CA VAL A 178 16.92 19.83 -7.98
C VAL A 178 16.17 19.37 -9.22
N ALA A 179 16.18 20.19 -10.28
CA ALA A 179 15.48 19.87 -11.52
C ALA A 179 16.01 18.57 -12.15
N SER A 180 17.33 18.42 -12.22
CA SER A 180 17.96 17.19 -12.73
C SER A 180 17.65 15.98 -11.85
N GLY A 181 17.64 16.14 -10.53
CA GLY A 181 17.30 15.08 -9.57
C GLY A 181 15.87 14.56 -9.76
N VAL A 182 14.89 15.48 -9.77
CA VAL A 182 13.47 15.14 -9.96
C VAL A 182 13.21 14.52 -11.34
N ILE A 183 13.81 15.05 -12.40
CA ILE A 183 13.62 14.49 -13.75
C ILE A 183 14.26 13.09 -13.85
N ARG A 184 15.44 12.89 -13.24
CA ARG A 184 16.13 11.59 -13.23
C ARG A 184 15.34 10.53 -12.46
N GLY A 185 14.81 10.88 -11.28
CA GLY A 185 13.94 10.00 -10.51
C GLY A 185 12.65 9.64 -11.26
N GLY A 186 12.14 10.57 -12.07
CA GLY A 186 10.90 10.41 -12.85
C GLY A 186 10.96 9.35 -13.95
N ARG A 187 12.16 8.85 -14.30
CA ARG A 187 12.32 7.78 -15.29
C ARG A 187 11.72 6.45 -14.86
N SER A 188 11.49 6.23 -13.57
CA SER A 188 10.79 5.05 -13.05
C SER A 188 9.26 5.14 -13.16
N CYS A 189 8.70 6.29 -13.55
CA CYS A 189 7.26 6.55 -13.60
C CYS A 189 6.75 6.47 -15.05
N PRO A 190 6.31 5.30 -15.55
CA PRO A 190 5.87 5.16 -16.94
C PRO A 190 4.62 6.00 -17.23
N GLY A 191 4.63 6.68 -18.38
CA GLY A 191 3.54 7.54 -18.81
C GLY A 191 3.56 8.94 -18.19
N VAL A 192 4.65 9.35 -17.54
CA VAL A 192 4.84 10.72 -17.06
C VAL A 192 5.82 11.46 -17.97
N GLY A 193 5.37 12.59 -18.53
CA GLY A 193 6.18 13.52 -19.31
C GLY A 193 6.70 14.64 -18.42
N TRP A 194 8.02 14.74 -18.29
CA TRP A 194 8.70 15.76 -17.49
C TRP A 194 9.23 16.87 -18.40
N LEU A 195 8.91 18.11 -18.08
CA LEU A 195 9.36 19.27 -18.84
C LEU A 195 10.04 20.29 -17.93
N ARG A 196 11.25 20.72 -18.31
CA ARG A 196 11.98 21.73 -17.56
C ARG A 196 11.42 23.12 -17.86
N LEU A 197 11.17 23.89 -16.81
CA LEU A 197 10.67 25.26 -16.87
C LEU A 197 11.71 26.23 -16.30
N GLU A 198 11.53 27.51 -16.58
CA GLU A 198 12.31 28.54 -15.90
C GLU A 198 11.99 28.58 -14.40
N PRO A 199 12.99 28.77 -13.53
CA PRO A 199 12.77 29.03 -12.12
C PRO A 199 11.79 30.20 -11.91
N GLY A 200 10.85 30.05 -10.98
CA GLY A 200 9.79 31.04 -10.74
C GLY A 200 8.50 30.80 -11.52
N ALA A 201 8.49 29.89 -12.51
CA ALA A 201 7.25 29.52 -13.22
C ALA A 201 6.28 28.64 -12.40
N GLY A 202 6.55 28.42 -11.10
CA GLY A 202 5.91 27.45 -10.20
C GLY A 202 4.44 27.67 -9.80
N THR A 203 3.74 28.64 -10.40
CA THR A 203 2.39 29.01 -9.93
C THR A 203 1.31 28.05 -10.46
N PRO A 204 0.21 27.82 -9.70
CA PRO A 204 -0.93 27.04 -10.20
C PRO A 204 -1.55 27.62 -11.49
N GLN A 205 -1.51 28.95 -11.65
CA GLN A 205 -1.99 29.64 -12.85
C GLN A 205 -1.13 29.31 -14.07
N ASN A 206 0.20 29.21 -13.91
CA ASN A 206 1.11 28.78 -14.98
C ASN A 206 0.90 27.31 -15.34
N ALA A 207 0.67 26.43 -14.35
CA ALA A 207 0.33 25.03 -14.61
C ALA A 207 -0.88 24.94 -15.53
N ARG A 208 -1.96 25.67 -15.21
CA ARG A 208 -3.17 25.74 -16.05
C ARG A 208 -2.88 26.32 -17.44
N ARG A 209 -2.21 27.47 -17.52
CA ARG A 209 -1.94 28.17 -18.78
C ARG A 209 -1.11 27.33 -19.75
N MET A 210 -0.18 26.54 -19.22
CA MET A 210 0.73 25.71 -20.00
C MET A 210 0.21 24.27 -20.17
N GLY A 211 -0.89 23.91 -19.51
CA GLY A 211 -1.51 22.60 -19.56
C GLY A 211 -0.75 21.51 -18.79
N PHE A 212 0.00 21.87 -17.75
CA PHE A 212 0.60 20.88 -16.85
C PHE A 212 -0.43 20.39 -15.83
N ASP A 213 -0.37 19.10 -15.51
CA ASP A 213 -1.18 18.50 -14.46
C ASP A 213 -0.61 18.87 -13.06
N ALA A 214 0.72 19.05 -12.99
CA ALA A 214 1.41 19.62 -11.84
C ALA A 214 2.68 20.39 -12.23
N ILE A 215 3.14 21.29 -11.36
CA ILE A 215 4.46 21.93 -11.43
C ILE A 215 5.22 21.74 -10.11
N VAL A 216 6.44 21.23 -10.22
CA VAL A 216 7.42 21.17 -9.13
C VAL A 216 8.24 22.45 -9.15
N HIS A 217 8.32 23.17 -8.04
CA HIS A 217 9.07 24.43 -7.94
C HIS A 217 9.71 24.62 -6.57
N ASP A 218 10.66 25.55 -6.50
CA ASP A 218 11.37 25.92 -5.28
C ASP A 218 10.63 27.06 -4.57
N ALA A 219 10.03 26.76 -3.41
CA ALA A 219 9.42 27.73 -2.53
C ALA A 219 10.44 28.11 -1.44
N SER A 220 11.06 29.28 -1.58
CA SER A 220 12.21 29.76 -0.78
C SER A 220 12.25 29.35 0.70
N GLU A 221 11.13 29.41 1.42
CA GLU A 221 11.05 29.07 2.86
C GLU A 221 10.57 27.64 3.16
N ARG A 222 9.89 26.99 2.22
CA ARG A 222 9.28 25.65 2.42
C ARG A 222 10.03 24.54 1.69
N GLY A 223 11.06 24.91 0.93
CA GLY A 223 11.79 24.02 0.03
C GLY A 223 10.97 23.66 -1.20
N ILE A 224 11.06 22.42 -1.65
CA ILE A 224 10.43 21.99 -2.89
C ILE A 224 8.94 21.74 -2.68
N VAL A 225 8.13 22.24 -3.61
CA VAL A 225 6.67 22.14 -3.59
C VAL A 225 6.18 21.63 -4.93
N VAL A 226 5.17 20.75 -4.90
CA VAL A 226 4.38 20.36 -6.07
C VAL A 226 3.04 21.08 -6.01
N ASN A 227 2.76 21.95 -6.96
CA ASN A 227 1.46 22.57 -7.14
C ASN A 227 0.68 21.82 -8.22
N THR A 228 -0.55 21.43 -7.94
CA THR A 228 -1.41 20.80 -8.95
C THR A 228 -2.42 21.79 -9.52
N HIS A 229 -2.90 21.54 -10.73
CA HIS A 229 -4.01 22.30 -11.28
C HIS A 229 -5.34 21.57 -11.03
N SER A 230 -5.93 21.75 -9.85
CA SER A 230 -7.31 21.30 -9.64
C SER A 230 -8.28 22.39 -10.10
N ALA A 231 -9.23 22.03 -10.98
CA ALA A 231 -10.16 22.98 -11.59
C ALA A 231 -11.20 23.55 -10.60
N GLU A 232 -11.38 22.90 -9.45
CA GLU A 232 -12.41 23.23 -8.46
C GLU A 232 -11.83 23.32 -7.05
N ALA A 233 -12.23 24.32 -6.27
CA ALA A 233 -11.96 24.36 -4.86
C ALA A 233 -13.03 23.52 -4.13
N VAL A 234 -12.74 22.23 -3.94
CA VAL A 234 -13.64 21.35 -3.17
C VAL A 234 -13.18 21.34 -1.71
N ALA A 235 -14.07 21.69 -0.79
CA ALA A 235 -13.76 21.87 0.64
C ALA A 235 -13.27 20.61 1.37
N SER A 236 -13.48 19.42 0.78
CA SER A 236 -13.03 18.13 1.33
C SER A 236 -11.64 17.70 0.87
N ARG A 237 -10.97 18.46 -0.01
CA ARG A 237 -9.64 18.09 -0.52
C ARG A 237 -8.55 18.38 0.51
N PRO A 238 -7.57 17.47 0.70
CA PRO A 238 -6.37 17.82 1.44
C PRO A 238 -5.68 18.99 0.71
N ALA A 239 -5.56 20.12 1.40
CA ALA A 239 -4.89 21.30 0.84
C ALA A 239 -3.41 20.98 0.56
N ASP A 240 -2.77 20.25 1.48
CA ASP A 240 -1.38 19.81 1.34
C ASP A 240 -1.20 18.43 1.97
N TRP A 241 -0.73 17.44 1.21
CA TRP A 241 -0.44 16.10 1.75
C TRP A 241 0.62 16.11 2.86
N ALA A 242 1.47 17.13 2.93
CA ALA A 242 2.45 17.27 4.00
C ALA A 242 1.82 17.67 5.35
N ARG A 243 0.57 18.16 5.34
CA ARG A 243 -0.16 18.55 6.55
C ARG A 243 -1.13 17.44 6.98
N PRO A 244 -1.38 17.29 8.28
CA PRO A 244 -2.46 16.43 8.76
C PRO A 244 -3.77 16.84 8.07
N ASP A 245 -4.55 15.85 7.66
CA ASP A 245 -5.96 16.04 7.36
C ASP A 245 -6.57 16.61 8.65
N GLY A 246 -7.08 17.85 8.64
CA GLY A 246 -7.35 18.61 9.87
C GLY A 246 -8.31 17.90 10.83
N ALA A 247 -9.58 18.28 10.73
CA ALA A 247 -10.67 17.61 11.40
C ALA A 247 -10.80 16.14 10.94
N ALA A 248 -10.70 15.17 11.85
CA ALA A 248 -11.03 13.78 11.52
C ALA A 248 -12.55 13.65 11.31
N THR A 249 -12.96 13.65 10.04
CA THR A 249 -14.35 13.44 9.59
C THR A 249 -14.41 12.23 8.68
N TYR A 250 -15.60 11.69 8.45
CA TYR A 250 -15.77 10.56 7.56
C TYR A 250 -15.20 10.87 6.17
N ALA A 251 -15.49 12.06 5.62
CA ALA A 251 -15.01 12.50 4.33
C ALA A 251 -13.48 12.76 4.28
N SER A 252 -12.83 13.07 5.42
CA SER A 252 -11.37 13.17 5.45
C SER A 252 -10.71 11.80 5.58
N VAL A 253 -11.33 10.86 6.30
CA VAL A 253 -10.81 9.50 6.47
C VAL A 253 -11.02 8.67 5.19
N PHE A 254 -12.21 8.72 4.61
CA PHE A 254 -12.59 8.01 3.38
C PHE A 254 -13.10 9.01 2.33
N PRO A 255 -12.20 9.79 1.73
CA PRO A 255 -12.61 10.74 0.70
C PRO A 255 -13.15 10.00 -0.52
N THR A 256 -14.08 10.61 -1.26
CA THR A 256 -14.48 10.06 -2.57
C THR A 256 -13.39 10.28 -3.63
N ARG A 257 -12.57 11.32 -3.43
CA ARG A 257 -11.48 11.69 -4.32
C ARG A 257 -10.29 12.18 -3.51
N TYR A 258 -9.10 11.69 -3.84
CA TYR A 258 -7.87 12.01 -3.11
C TYR A 258 -6.83 12.71 -3.99
N ASP A 259 -7.13 13.94 -4.39
CA ASP A 259 -6.21 14.81 -5.11
C ASP A 259 -5.74 15.99 -4.23
N PRO A 260 -4.42 16.27 -4.18
CA PRO A 260 -3.89 17.39 -3.42
C PRO A 260 -4.00 18.68 -4.23
N GLN A 261 -4.17 19.83 -3.57
CA GLN A 261 -3.89 21.13 -4.21
C GLN A 261 -2.38 21.40 -4.25
N GLN A 262 -1.68 20.98 -3.20
CA GLN A 262 -0.27 21.17 -3.00
C GLN A 262 0.36 19.91 -2.37
N VAL A 263 1.65 19.67 -2.62
CA VAL A 263 2.45 18.72 -1.85
C VAL A 263 3.76 19.39 -1.48
N THR A 264 3.97 19.65 -0.19
CA THR A 264 5.25 20.17 0.30
C THR A 264 6.24 19.04 0.54
N LEU A 265 7.38 19.06 -0.16
CA LEU A 265 8.43 18.04 -0.07
C LEU A 265 9.51 18.40 0.96
N GLY A 266 9.58 19.65 1.42
CA GLY A 266 10.64 20.13 2.31
C GLY A 266 11.96 20.34 1.54
N HIS A 267 13.09 20.00 2.16
CA HIS A 267 14.42 20.16 1.55
C HIS A 267 15.05 18.81 1.23
N PRO A 268 14.60 18.12 0.15
CA PRO A 268 15.18 16.85 -0.26
C PRO A 268 16.69 16.96 -0.53
N ARG A 269 17.44 15.97 -0.04
CA ARG A 269 18.87 15.81 -0.31
C ARG A 269 19.03 15.08 -1.64
N PHE A 270 19.12 15.85 -2.73
CA PHE A 270 19.35 15.31 -4.08
C PHE A 270 20.77 14.74 -4.32
N GLU A 271 21.45 14.33 -3.24
CA GLU A 271 22.61 13.46 -3.28
C GLU A 271 22.21 12.00 -3.05
N ASP A 272 21.06 11.75 -2.41
CA ASP A 272 20.48 10.43 -2.16
C ASP A 272 19.54 10.03 -3.33
N PRO A 273 19.88 8.98 -4.11
CA PRO A 273 19.03 8.50 -5.19
C PRO A 273 17.62 8.11 -4.75
N TYR A 274 17.45 7.70 -3.49
CA TYR A 274 16.13 7.38 -2.93
C TYR A 274 15.25 8.63 -2.82
N GLU A 275 15.82 9.76 -2.38
CA GLU A 275 15.09 11.02 -2.27
C GLU A 275 14.70 11.57 -3.66
N HIS A 276 15.49 11.29 -4.70
CA HIS A 276 15.09 11.59 -6.09
C HIS A 276 13.84 10.83 -6.48
N GLU A 277 13.88 9.52 -6.28
CA GLU A 277 12.79 8.62 -6.67
C GLU A 277 11.51 8.95 -5.90
N LEU A 278 11.61 9.23 -4.60
CA LEU A 278 10.48 9.62 -3.75
C LEU A 278 9.87 10.95 -4.18
N ALA A 279 10.68 11.98 -4.44
CA ALA A 279 10.19 13.28 -4.93
C ALA A 279 9.45 13.13 -6.27
N SER A 280 9.99 12.33 -7.20
CA SER A 280 9.38 12.10 -8.51
C SER A 280 8.11 11.26 -8.43
N ALA A 281 8.08 10.23 -7.57
CA ALA A 281 6.90 9.41 -7.35
C ALA A 281 5.75 10.22 -6.73
N LEU A 282 6.07 11.10 -5.76
CA LEU A 282 5.11 12.02 -5.15
C LEU A 282 4.52 12.99 -6.18
N ALA A 283 5.36 13.66 -6.95
CA ALA A 283 4.90 14.59 -7.98
C ALA A 283 4.05 13.87 -9.05
N SER A 284 4.43 12.64 -9.41
CA SER A 284 3.68 11.81 -10.36
C SER A 284 2.32 11.39 -9.83
N ALA A 285 2.25 10.91 -8.59
CA ALA A 285 0.99 10.53 -7.95
C ALA A 285 0.05 11.73 -7.78
N ALA A 286 0.57 12.90 -7.37
CA ALA A 286 -0.21 14.13 -7.24
C ALA A 286 -0.81 14.57 -8.59
N ALA A 287 0.01 14.59 -9.65
CA ALA A 287 -0.43 14.94 -10.99
C ALA A 287 -1.42 13.90 -11.56
N GLY A 288 -1.16 12.61 -11.31
CA GLY A 288 -2.06 11.52 -11.69
C GLY A 288 -3.42 11.60 -11.00
N ALA A 289 -3.45 11.90 -9.69
CA ALA A 289 -4.68 12.05 -8.92
C ALA A 289 -5.57 13.17 -9.46
N VAL A 290 -4.98 14.33 -9.77
CA VAL A 290 -5.73 15.45 -10.38
C VAL A 290 -6.27 15.08 -11.76
N LYS A 291 -5.45 14.42 -12.57
CA LYS A 291 -5.82 14.06 -13.95
C LYS A 291 -6.90 12.98 -14.03
N ALA A 292 -6.83 11.97 -13.16
CA ALA A 292 -7.80 10.88 -13.14
C ALA A 292 -9.22 11.40 -12.81
N GLY A 293 -9.33 12.56 -12.19
CA GLY A 293 -10.62 13.15 -11.87
C GLY A 293 -11.42 12.20 -10.98
N ASP A 294 -12.60 11.81 -11.45
CA ASP A 294 -13.50 10.95 -10.70
C ASP A 294 -13.30 9.45 -11.02
N THR A 295 -12.59 9.11 -12.11
CA THR A 295 -12.50 7.71 -12.55
C THR A 295 -11.42 6.91 -11.82
N ASN A 296 -10.47 7.57 -11.13
CA ASN A 296 -9.33 7.02 -10.35
C ASN A 296 -8.43 5.94 -11.03
N ALA A 297 -8.87 5.31 -12.13
CA ALA A 297 -8.25 4.15 -12.76
C ALA A 297 -6.90 4.47 -13.39
N ASP A 298 -6.78 5.66 -13.98
CA ASP A 298 -5.59 6.07 -14.72
C ASP A 298 -4.39 6.37 -13.80
N ALA A 299 -4.62 6.64 -12.51
CA ALA A 299 -3.59 6.97 -11.54
C ALA A 299 -2.98 5.73 -10.84
N SER A 300 -3.58 4.55 -11.00
CA SER A 300 -3.27 3.36 -10.19
C SER A 300 -1.81 2.96 -10.25
N SER A 301 -1.21 2.92 -11.45
CA SER A 301 0.21 2.58 -11.60
C SER A 301 1.15 3.59 -10.91
N LEU A 302 0.72 4.86 -10.78
CA LEU A 302 1.53 5.90 -10.16
C LEU A 302 1.49 5.79 -8.63
N PHE A 303 0.34 5.46 -8.05
CA PHE A 303 0.21 5.19 -6.61
C PHE A 303 0.83 3.86 -6.19
N LEU A 304 0.75 2.82 -7.03
CA LEU A 304 1.49 1.57 -6.78
C LEU A 304 3.00 1.81 -6.77
N ASN A 305 3.52 2.63 -7.70
CA ASN A 305 4.93 3.03 -7.66
C ASN A 305 5.26 3.83 -6.38
N LEU A 306 4.42 4.79 -5.99
CA LEU A 306 4.62 5.54 -4.75
C LEU A 306 4.59 4.64 -3.50
N ARG A 307 3.69 3.65 -3.46
CA ARG A 307 3.65 2.61 -2.42
C ARG A 307 4.98 1.88 -2.33
N ASP A 308 5.50 1.38 -3.44
CA ASP A 308 6.74 0.60 -3.44
C ASP A 308 7.93 1.42 -2.92
N VAL A 309 8.00 2.71 -3.30
CA VAL A 309 9.01 3.64 -2.78
C VAL A 309 8.81 3.91 -1.28
N LEU A 310 7.56 4.07 -0.82
CA LEU A 310 7.22 4.24 0.59
C LEU A 310 7.62 3.02 1.43
N VAL A 311 7.27 1.80 0.99
CA VAL A 311 7.60 0.54 1.67
C VAL A 311 9.11 0.41 1.85
N ARG A 312 9.90 0.71 0.81
CA ARG A 312 11.37 0.74 0.92
C ARG A 312 11.86 1.81 1.89
N GLY A 313 11.17 2.95 1.95
CA GLY A 313 11.45 4.06 2.86
C GLY A 313 11.30 3.71 4.33
N VAL A 314 10.26 2.97 4.69
CA VAL A 314 10.00 2.52 6.07
C VAL A 314 11.13 1.66 6.62
N LEU A 315 11.87 0.96 5.76
CA LEU A 315 13.01 0.13 6.16
C LEU A 315 14.31 0.92 6.34
N ARG A 316 14.34 2.22 6.00
CA ARG A 316 15.52 3.07 6.14
C ARG A 316 15.61 3.61 7.56
N GLN A 317 16.83 3.69 8.08
CA GLN A 317 17.10 4.31 9.39
C GLN A 317 16.90 5.84 9.34
N ASP A 318 17.30 6.46 8.22
CA ASP A 318 17.06 7.87 7.97
C ASP A 318 15.69 8.02 7.28
N SER A 319 14.70 8.54 8.02
CA SER A 319 13.37 8.84 7.47
C SER A 319 13.35 10.23 6.84
N PRO A 320 13.37 10.37 5.50
CA PRO A 320 13.27 11.69 4.89
C PRO A 320 11.90 12.31 5.19
N ALA A 321 11.85 13.63 5.32
CA ALA A 321 10.62 14.37 5.61
C ALA A 321 9.50 14.09 4.57
N MET A 322 9.88 13.77 3.34
CA MET A 322 8.97 13.38 2.25
C MET A 322 8.20 12.08 2.49
N LEU A 323 8.59 11.23 3.45
CA LEU A 323 7.80 10.03 3.78
C LEU A 323 6.41 10.40 4.31
N VAL A 324 6.27 11.53 5.02
CA VAL A 324 5.00 11.98 5.59
C VAL A 324 3.95 12.24 4.49
N PRO A 325 4.18 13.13 3.50
CA PRO A 325 3.24 13.31 2.40
C PRO A 325 3.03 12.04 1.59
N ALA A 326 4.05 11.17 1.43
CA ALA A 326 3.90 9.90 0.73
C ALA A 326 2.97 8.93 1.47
N ALA A 327 3.12 8.82 2.80
CA ALA A 327 2.25 8.00 3.64
C ALA A 327 0.81 8.50 3.62
N ARG A 328 0.58 9.82 3.65
CA ARG A 328 -0.78 10.37 3.51
C ARG A 328 -1.36 10.09 2.13
N ALA A 329 -0.61 10.40 1.07
CA ALA A 329 -0.96 10.10 -0.33
C ALA A 329 -1.40 8.63 -0.51
N VAL A 330 -0.54 7.70 -0.08
CA VAL A 330 -0.74 6.26 -0.21
C VAL A 330 -1.92 5.78 0.61
N SER A 331 -2.00 6.14 1.90
CA SER A 331 -3.10 5.68 2.74
C SER A 331 -4.45 6.20 2.27
N GLY A 332 -4.54 7.48 1.91
CA GLY A 332 -5.77 8.08 1.42
C GLY A 332 -6.19 7.48 0.08
N TRP A 333 -5.29 7.34 -0.87
CA TRP A 333 -5.65 6.77 -2.18
C TRP A 333 -6.11 5.31 -2.09
N PHE A 334 -5.44 4.47 -1.31
CA PHE A 334 -5.80 3.04 -1.21
C PHE A 334 -7.15 2.77 -0.56
N VAL A 335 -7.68 3.69 0.25
CA VAL A 335 -9.03 3.56 0.81
C VAL A 335 -10.13 4.09 -0.11
N CYS A 336 -9.77 4.87 -1.14
CA CYS A 336 -10.67 5.41 -2.15
C CYS A 336 -10.69 4.59 -3.45
N CYS A 337 -9.66 3.79 -3.72
CA CYS A 337 -9.54 3.06 -4.98
C CYS A 337 -10.36 1.77 -4.94
N GLU A 338 -11.57 1.77 -5.51
CA GLU A 338 -12.45 0.60 -5.43
C GLU A 338 -11.94 -0.62 -6.23
N ARG A 339 -11.26 -0.42 -7.37
CA ARG A 339 -11.11 -1.50 -8.38
C ARG A 339 -9.70 -1.83 -8.87
N ASN A 340 -8.68 -1.05 -8.52
CA ASN A 340 -7.37 -1.15 -9.21
C ASN A 340 -6.21 -1.69 -8.37
N ALA A 341 -6.44 -1.93 -7.08
CA ALA A 341 -5.47 -2.53 -6.18
C ALA A 341 -6.09 -3.72 -5.47
N SER A 342 -5.33 -4.81 -5.35
CA SER A 342 -5.76 -5.96 -4.56
C SER A 342 -5.88 -5.60 -3.08
N VAL A 343 -6.58 -6.44 -2.31
CA VAL A 343 -6.72 -6.25 -0.86
C VAL A 343 -5.34 -6.25 -0.17
N GLU A 344 -4.44 -7.13 -0.60
CA GLU A 344 -3.08 -7.25 -0.09
C GLU A 344 -2.25 -6.00 -0.40
N GLU A 345 -2.38 -5.47 -1.63
CA GLU A 345 -1.70 -4.25 -2.06
C GLU A 345 -2.15 -3.02 -1.27
N ARG A 346 -3.46 -2.92 -1.00
CA ARG A 346 -4.04 -1.88 -0.15
C ARG A 346 -3.50 -2.01 1.27
N LEU A 347 -3.56 -3.21 1.84
CA LEU A 347 -3.10 -3.47 3.20
C LEU A 347 -1.62 -3.13 3.37
N GLU A 348 -0.76 -3.58 2.47
CA GLU A 348 0.68 -3.30 2.51
C GLU A 348 0.96 -1.79 2.47
N GLY A 349 0.30 -1.07 1.56
CA GLY A 349 0.47 0.39 1.46
C GLY A 349 -0.01 1.14 2.69
N VAL A 350 -1.16 0.77 3.25
CA VAL A 350 -1.71 1.42 4.43
C VAL A 350 -0.92 1.07 5.70
N GLU A 351 -0.41 -0.17 5.83
CA GLU A 351 0.51 -0.55 6.91
C GLU A 351 1.81 0.24 6.85
N ALA A 352 2.40 0.39 5.66
CA ALA A 352 3.59 1.21 5.49
C ALA A 352 3.33 2.68 5.87
N ALA A 353 2.18 3.23 5.45
CA ALA A 353 1.78 4.57 5.82
C ALA A 353 1.59 4.75 7.33
N ALA A 354 0.94 3.79 8.00
CA ALA A 354 0.73 3.81 9.44
C ALA A 354 2.06 3.77 10.23
N ARG A 355 3.06 3.03 9.75
CA ARG A 355 4.40 3.04 10.36
C ARG A 355 5.10 4.39 10.28
N VAL A 356 4.86 5.17 9.21
CA VAL A 356 5.43 6.52 9.06
C VAL A 356 4.67 7.55 9.89
N LEU A 357 3.34 7.50 9.86
CA LEU A 357 2.49 8.51 10.48
C LEU A 357 2.23 8.27 11.97
N GLY A 358 2.48 7.05 12.45
CA GLY A 358 2.38 6.67 13.86
C GLY A 358 0.98 6.92 14.41
N ASP A 359 0.89 7.82 15.39
CA ASP A 359 -0.31 8.12 16.17
C ASP A 359 -1.32 9.04 15.43
N ASP A 360 -1.38 8.97 14.10
CA ASP A 360 -2.40 9.70 13.33
C ASP A 360 -3.71 8.89 13.33
N PRO A 361 -4.78 9.34 14.01
CA PRO A 361 -6.03 8.59 14.06
C PRO A 361 -6.65 8.36 12.67
N VAL A 362 -6.41 9.26 11.72
CA VAL A 362 -6.93 9.12 10.35
C VAL A 362 -6.28 7.92 9.66
N VAL A 363 -4.94 7.77 9.74
CA VAL A 363 -4.26 6.63 9.12
C VAL A 363 -4.64 5.32 9.82
N LEU A 364 -4.83 5.33 11.14
CA LEU A 364 -5.20 4.13 11.89
C LEU A 364 -6.62 3.67 11.58
N MET A 365 -7.55 4.59 11.30
CA MET A 365 -8.89 4.23 10.80
C MET A 365 -8.82 3.61 9.40
N ARG A 366 -8.00 4.19 8.51
CA ARG A 366 -7.75 3.61 7.18
C ARG A 366 -7.11 2.22 7.29
N LEU A 367 -6.19 2.03 8.24
CA LEU A 367 -5.55 0.75 8.52
C LEU A 367 -6.54 -0.28 9.06
N ALA A 368 -7.40 0.10 10.00
CA ALA A 368 -8.46 -0.77 10.49
C ALA A 368 -9.31 -1.26 9.31
N ALA A 369 -9.70 -0.34 8.42
CA ALA A 369 -10.51 -0.71 7.27
C ALA A 369 -9.81 -1.68 6.30
N ALA A 370 -8.53 -1.44 6.01
CA ALA A 370 -7.73 -2.35 5.18
C ALA A 370 -7.52 -3.73 5.82
N ARG A 371 -7.41 -3.80 7.15
CA ARG A 371 -7.28 -5.07 7.90
C ARG A 371 -8.56 -5.89 7.89
N PHE A 372 -9.73 -5.25 8.07
CA PHE A 372 -11.02 -5.93 7.91
C PHE A 372 -11.20 -6.45 6.49
N ALA A 373 -10.86 -5.64 5.47
CA ALA A 373 -10.89 -6.07 4.07
C ALA A 373 -10.03 -7.33 3.81
N ALA A 374 -8.91 -7.45 4.52
CA ALA A 374 -8.00 -8.60 4.47
C ALA A 374 -8.36 -9.74 5.44
N SER A 375 -9.57 -9.72 6.03
CA SER A 375 -10.04 -10.70 7.01
C SER A 375 -9.13 -10.85 8.23
N ARG A 376 -8.46 -9.75 8.63
CA ARG A 376 -7.65 -9.64 9.86
C ARG A 376 -8.42 -8.91 10.95
N ASP A 377 -9.56 -9.49 11.34
CA ASP A 377 -10.58 -8.80 12.14
C ASP A 377 -10.05 -8.30 13.49
N GLU A 378 -9.26 -9.10 14.21
CA GLU A 378 -8.69 -8.67 15.50
C GLU A 378 -7.67 -7.54 15.35
N ASP A 379 -6.78 -7.62 14.36
CA ASP A 379 -5.84 -6.53 14.06
C ASP A 379 -6.59 -5.26 13.63
N GLY A 380 -7.72 -5.41 12.94
CA GLY A 380 -8.62 -4.33 12.55
C GLY A 380 -9.27 -3.67 13.77
N HIS A 381 -9.78 -4.45 14.71
CA HIS A 381 -10.33 -3.95 15.96
C HIS A 381 -9.28 -3.25 16.83
N GLU A 382 -8.05 -3.76 16.89
CA GLU A 382 -6.94 -3.12 17.62
C GLU A 382 -6.63 -1.74 17.05
N ALA A 383 -6.43 -1.64 15.72
CA ALA A 383 -6.17 -0.37 15.04
C ALA A 383 -7.33 0.63 15.24
N LEU A 384 -8.57 0.15 15.17
CA LEU A 384 -9.76 0.98 15.38
C LEU A 384 -9.86 1.50 16.82
N HIS A 385 -9.57 0.65 17.80
CA HIS A 385 -9.59 1.03 19.21
C HIS A 385 -8.53 2.10 19.49
N GLU A 386 -7.33 1.94 18.94
CA GLU A 386 -6.24 2.90 19.10
C GLU A 386 -6.57 4.24 18.42
N ALA A 387 -7.10 4.20 17.18
CA ALA A 387 -7.57 5.40 16.49
C ALA A 387 -8.64 6.15 17.32
N PHE A 388 -9.61 5.41 17.88
CA PHE A 388 -10.66 5.97 18.72
C PHE A 388 -10.09 6.61 19.99
N ARG A 389 -9.13 5.95 20.65
CA ARG A 389 -8.44 6.48 21.83
C ARG A 389 -7.78 7.83 21.52
N LEU A 390 -7.06 7.92 20.41
CA LEU A 390 -6.38 9.14 19.96
C LEU A 390 -7.37 10.26 19.61
N LEU A 391 -8.51 9.93 18.97
CA LEU A 391 -9.57 10.91 18.72
C LEU A 391 -10.18 11.48 20.00
N MET A 392 -10.37 10.65 21.02
CA MET A 392 -10.90 11.10 22.30
C MET A 392 -9.95 12.06 23.03
N GLN A 393 -8.65 12.00 22.73
CA GLN A 393 -7.63 12.90 23.29
C GLN A 393 -7.51 14.24 22.57
N ARG A 394 -8.09 14.37 21.36
CA ARG A 394 -8.05 15.61 20.59
C ARG A 394 -9.01 16.67 21.15
N GLU A 395 -8.54 17.92 21.20
CA GLU A 395 -9.34 19.09 21.57
C GLU A 395 -10.29 19.51 20.43
N ASP A 396 -9.87 19.32 19.18
CA ASP A 396 -10.58 19.69 17.96
C ASP A 396 -11.62 18.65 17.53
N ARG A 397 -12.49 18.24 18.46
CA ARG A 397 -13.58 17.30 18.14
C ARG A 397 -14.56 17.95 17.17
N VAL A 398 -14.57 17.45 15.95
CA VAL A 398 -15.40 18.03 14.90
C VAL A 398 -16.83 17.54 15.02
N ARG A 399 -17.73 18.50 15.21
CA ARG A 399 -19.18 18.32 15.17
C ARG A 399 -19.66 18.32 13.72
N ALA A 400 -19.24 17.33 12.96
CA ALA A 400 -19.84 17.02 11.67
C ALA A 400 -20.80 15.84 11.85
N ASP A 401 -21.94 15.89 11.15
CA ASP A 401 -22.91 14.80 11.14
C ASP A 401 -22.35 13.63 10.32
N GLN A 402 -21.64 12.73 11.00
CA GLN A 402 -21.06 11.54 10.36
C GLN A 402 -22.14 10.48 10.05
N TYR A 403 -23.32 10.57 10.68
CA TYR A 403 -24.38 9.56 10.54
C TYR A 403 -24.85 9.43 9.09
N ARG A 404 -24.99 10.56 8.39
CA ARG A 404 -25.40 10.57 6.97
C ARG A 404 -24.45 9.80 6.05
N PHE A 405 -23.15 9.85 6.32
CA PHE A 405 -22.17 9.08 5.54
C PHE A 405 -22.30 7.57 5.80
N ILE A 406 -22.49 7.18 7.07
CA ILE A 406 -22.68 5.77 7.44
C ILE A 406 -23.98 5.24 6.85
N GLN A 407 -25.08 5.99 6.99
CA GLN A 407 -26.37 5.62 6.43
C GLN A 407 -26.26 5.41 4.92
N SER A 408 -25.63 6.35 4.20
CA SER A 408 -25.39 6.22 2.76
C SER A 408 -24.60 4.97 2.40
N GLU A 409 -23.59 4.58 3.18
CA GLU A 409 -22.83 3.36 2.95
C GLU A 409 -23.64 2.09 3.26
N ILE A 410 -24.47 2.10 4.30
CA ILE A 410 -25.37 0.97 4.59
C ILE A 410 -26.37 0.78 3.43
N GLU A 411 -26.90 1.87 2.88
CA GLU A 411 -27.91 1.84 1.82
C GLU A 411 -27.34 1.58 0.41
N HIS A 412 -26.09 2.00 0.14
CA HIS A 412 -25.54 2.05 -1.22
C HIS A 412 -24.18 1.39 -1.42
N ALA A 413 -23.64 0.69 -0.43
CA ALA A 413 -22.37 -0.01 -0.59
C ALA A 413 -22.39 -1.03 -1.76
N ASP A 414 -21.29 -1.06 -2.52
CA ASP A 414 -21.03 -2.12 -3.49
C ASP A 414 -20.67 -3.41 -2.72
N GLU A 415 -21.43 -4.49 -2.94
CA GLU A 415 -21.18 -5.80 -2.32
C GLU A 415 -19.78 -6.36 -2.64
N HIS A 416 -19.15 -5.88 -3.71
CA HIS A 416 -17.81 -6.27 -4.14
C HIS A 416 -16.69 -5.43 -3.54
N ASP A 417 -16.99 -4.31 -2.86
CA ASP A 417 -15.94 -3.50 -2.24
C ASP A 417 -15.55 -4.08 -0.87
N PRO A 418 -14.35 -4.67 -0.74
CA PRO A 418 -13.93 -5.31 0.50
C PRO A 418 -13.71 -4.31 1.65
N MET A 419 -13.64 -3.01 1.37
CA MET A 419 -13.36 -1.98 2.39
C MET A 419 -14.61 -1.53 3.16
N VAL A 420 -15.82 -1.82 2.68
CA VAL A 420 -17.09 -1.29 3.22
C VAL A 420 -17.24 -1.58 4.71
N VAL A 421 -17.02 -2.83 5.14
CA VAL A 421 -17.09 -3.26 6.55
C VAL A 421 -16.21 -2.38 7.43
N GLY A 422 -14.98 -2.15 6.96
CA GLY A 422 -13.99 -1.34 7.62
C GLY A 422 -14.35 0.14 7.69
N ARG A 423 -14.87 0.70 6.58
CA ARG A 423 -15.33 2.09 6.51
C ARG A 423 -16.50 2.34 7.46
N LEU A 424 -17.46 1.41 7.53
CA LEU A 424 -18.59 1.48 8.47
C LEU A 424 -18.10 1.45 9.92
N ALA A 425 -17.20 0.52 10.27
CA ALA A 425 -16.63 0.41 11.61
C ALA A 425 -15.89 1.70 12.04
N ALA A 426 -15.08 2.27 11.15
CA ALA A 426 -14.39 3.54 11.36
C ALA A 426 -15.36 4.73 11.47
N GLY A 427 -16.41 4.77 10.65
CA GLY A 427 -17.49 5.75 10.77
C GLY A 427 -18.16 5.70 12.14
N MET A 428 -18.44 4.51 12.66
CA MET A 428 -19.06 4.34 13.98
C MET A 428 -18.16 4.87 15.10
N ALA A 429 -16.85 4.67 14.99
CA ALA A 429 -15.88 5.28 15.89
C ALA A 429 -15.90 6.82 15.85
N LEU A 430 -16.02 7.41 14.65
CA LEU A 430 -16.16 8.86 14.49
C LEU A 430 -17.47 9.39 15.12
N ILE A 431 -18.60 8.71 14.91
CA ILE A 431 -19.86 9.10 15.57
C ILE A 431 -19.71 9.00 17.09
N ALA A 432 -19.12 7.91 17.59
CA ALA A 432 -18.98 7.72 19.03
C ALA A 432 -18.09 8.76 19.71
N ALA A 433 -17.05 9.22 19.00
CA ALA A 433 -16.13 10.24 19.46
C ALA A 433 -16.78 11.63 19.48
N SER A 434 -17.71 11.89 18.56
CA SER A 434 -18.41 13.18 18.44
C SER A 434 -19.75 13.25 19.21
N SER A 435 -20.34 12.10 19.56
CA SER A 435 -21.65 12.03 20.22
C SER A 435 -21.60 12.25 21.73
N GLU A 436 -22.72 12.69 22.30
CA GLU A 436 -22.93 12.67 23.75
C GLU A 436 -23.09 11.23 24.28
N PRO A 437 -22.72 10.94 25.54
CA PRO A 437 -22.76 9.57 26.07
C PRO A 437 -24.14 8.91 26.00
N GLY A 438 -25.23 9.66 26.18
CA GLY A 438 -26.60 9.12 26.08
C GLY A 438 -27.04 8.76 24.66
N ALA A 439 -26.53 9.44 23.65
CA ALA A 439 -26.92 9.24 22.24
C ALA A 439 -26.42 7.90 21.67
N LEU A 440 -25.30 7.38 22.20
CA LEU A 440 -24.68 6.14 21.73
C LEU A 440 -25.59 4.91 21.85
N HIS A 441 -26.43 4.86 22.88
CA HIS A 441 -27.33 3.73 23.09
C HIS A 441 -28.40 3.66 22.00
N HIS A 442 -29.00 4.80 21.65
CA HIS A 442 -30.01 4.90 20.59
C HIS A 442 -29.39 4.62 19.22
N LEU A 443 -28.28 5.26 18.91
CA LEU A 443 -27.53 5.06 17.67
C LEU A 443 -27.19 3.59 17.43
N ARG A 444 -26.78 2.86 18.48
CA ARG A 444 -26.48 1.43 18.35
C ARG A 444 -27.70 0.62 17.95
N GLY A 445 -28.87 0.95 18.49
CA GLY A 445 -30.14 0.32 18.12
C GLY A 445 -30.48 0.59 16.66
N ASP A 446 -30.39 1.86 16.25
CA ASP A 446 -30.75 2.31 14.90
C ASP A 446 -29.83 1.67 13.85
N ILE A 447 -28.52 1.75 14.03
CA ILE A 447 -27.55 1.12 13.12
C ILE A 447 -27.75 -0.40 13.07
N ALA A 448 -28.00 -1.06 14.20
CA ALA A 448 -28.21 -2.50 14.21
C ALA A 448 -29.50 -2.90 13.46
N ASP A 449 -30.50 -2.02 13.42
CA ASP A 449 -31.72 -2.22 12.65
C ASP A 449 -31.48 -1.97 11.16
N ASP A 450 -30.80 -0.88 10.80
CA ASP A 450 -30.42 -0.58 9.42
C ASP A 450 -29.59 -1.72 8.80
N LEU A 451 -28.63 -2.30 9.55
CA LEU A 451 -27.85 -3.47 9.13
C LEU A 451 -28.66 -4.76 8.98
N LYS A 452 -29.92 -4.84 9.46
CA LYS A 452 -30.83 -5.96 9.14
C LYS A 452 -31.50 -5.78 7.79
N HIS A 453 -31.66 -4.54 7.34
CA HIS A 453 -32.36 -4.20 6.13
C HIS A 453 -31.43 -3.92 4.94
N ALA A 454 -30.12 -3.82 5.18
CA ALA A 454 -29.10 -3.68 4.14
C ALA A 454 -29.05 -4.91 3.20
N GLU A 455 -29.44 -4.72 1.95
CA GLU A 455 -29.53 -5.80 0.95
C GLU A 455 -28.17 -6.47 0.69
N TRP A 456 -27.08 -5.70 0.63
CA TRP A 456 -25.73 -6.21 0.37
C TRP A 456 -25.19 -7.08 1.51
N LEU A 457 -25.79 -7.06 2.70
CA LEU A 457 -25.42 -7.92 3.83
C LEU A 457 -26.18 -9.26 3.89
N VAL A 458 -27.13 -9.49 2.98
CA VAL A 458 -27.87 -10.76 2.94
C VAL A 458 -26.91 -11.93 2.65
N GLY A 459 -26.78 -12.85 3.60
CA GLY A 459 -25.82 -13.97 3.51
C GLY A 459 -24.40 -13.63 3.95
N ARG A 460 -24.16 -12.42 4.47
CA ARG A 460 -22.86 -11.95 5.00
C ARG A 460 -22.90 -11.77 6.51
N ASP A 461 -23.39 -12.79 7.21
CA ASP A 461 -23.55 -12.76 8.69
C ASP A 461 -22.24 -12.49 9.43
N GLN A 462 -21.11 -12.93 8.86
CA GLN A 462 -19.78 -12.65 9.41
C GLN A 462 -19.47 -11.15 9.40
N ASP A 463 -19.68 -10.47 8.27
CA ASP A 463 -19.41 -9.03 8.14
C ASP A 463 -20.29 -8.23 9.08
N LYS A 464 -21.56 -8.61 9.20
CA LYS A 464 -22.49 -8.03 10.17
C LYS A 464 -21.99 -8.20 11.60
N ALA A 465 -21.47 -9.38 11.95
CA ALA A 465 -20.90 -9.63 13.27
C ALA A 465 -19.68 -8.75 13.55
N VAL A 466 -18.78 -8.57 12.57
CA VAL A 466 -17.61 -7.68 12.67
C VAL A 466 -18.02 -6.23 12.92
N ILE A 467 -19.01 -5.72 12.17
CA ILE A 467 -19.52 -4.35 12.33
C ILE A 467 -20.13 -4.15 13.73
N LEU A 468 -20.99 -5.07 14.17
CA LEU A 468 -21.65 -5.01 15.48
C LEU A 468 -20.64 -5.13 16.63
N GLU A 469 -19.60 -5.93 16.46
CA GLU A 469 -18.52 -6.06 17.44
C GLU A 469 -17.67 -4.79 17.52
N ALA A 470 -17.32 -4.18 16.39
CA ALA A 470 -16.63 -2.89 16.36
C ALA A 470 -17.45 -1.81 17.12
N LEU A 471 -18.75 -1.72 16.83
CA LEU A 471 -19.67 -0.80 17.49
C LEU A 471 -19.74 -1.05 19.00
N ARG A 472 -19.77 -2.32 19.43
CA ARG A 472 -19.78 -2.69 20.85
C ARG A 472 -18.49 -2.26 21.55
N ARG A 473 -17.31 -2.57 20.97
CA ARG A 473 -15.99 -2.22 21.53
C ARG A 473 -15.83 -0.70 21.66
N VAL A 474 -16.18 0.04 20.60
CA VAL A 474 -16.15 1.51 20.59
C VAL A 474 -17.11 2.10 21.62
N SER A 475 -18.35 1.60 21.72
CA SER A 475 -19.34 2.10 22.70
C SER A 475 -18.88 1.91 24.15
N MET A 476 -18.26 0.76 24.44
CA MET A 476 -17.67 0.50 25.75
C MET A 476 -16.52 1.46 26.05
N ALA A 477 -15.60 1.63 25.11
CA ALA A 477 -14.47 2.57 25.24
C ALA A 477 -14.96 4.01 25.44
N ALA A 478 -15.97 4.44 24.70
CA ALA A 478 -16.57 5.77 24.81
C ALA A 478 -17.21 5.99 26.20
N SER A 479 -17.89 4.96 26.73
CA SER A 479 -18.51 5.02 28.06
C SER A 479 -17.46 5.17 29.16
N VAL A 480 -16.36 4.40 29.08
CA VAL A 480 -15.25 4.48 30.03
C VAL A 480 -14.54 5.84 29.96
N ALA A 481 -14.24 6.31 28.75
CA ALA A 481 -13.57 7.59 28.53
C ALA A 481 -14.40 8.79 29.03
N LYS A 482 -15.73 8.72 28.93
CA LYS A 482 -16.64 9.79 29.37
C LYS A 482 -16.98 9.70 30.87
N ALA A 483 -16.92 8.51 31.47
CA ALA A 483 -17.15 8.32 32.90
C ALA A 483 -15.96 8.73 33.76
N THR A 484 -14.75 8.79 33.19
CA THR A 484 -13.55 9.25 33.88
C THR A 484 -13.49 10.77 33.79
N PRO A 485 -13.85 11.54 34.84
CA PRO A 485 -13.66 12.98 34.81
C PRO A 485 -12.17 13.25 34.58
N ALA A 486 -11.86 14.13 33.64
CA ALA A 486 -10.48 14.56 33.41
C ALA A 486 -9.94 15.04 34.76
N ALA A 487 -8.99 14.31 35.33
CA ALA A 487 -8.29 14.74 36.52
C ALA A 487 -7.55 16.03 36.13
N ALA A 488 -8.14 17.16 36.50
CA ALA A 488 -7.68 18.50 36.16
C ALA A 488 -6.39 18.87 36.89
#